data_AF-A0A7X8TS78-F1
#
_entry.id   AF-A0A7X8TS78-F1
#
_cell.length_a   1.000
_cell.length_b   1.000
_cell.length_c   1.000
_cell.angle_alpha   90.00
_cell.angle_beta   90.00
_cell.angle_gamma   90.00
#
_symmetry.space_group_name_H-M   'P 1'
#
loop_
_entity.id
_entity.type
_entity.pdbx_description
1 polymer ?
#
loop_
_entity_poly.entity_id
_entity_poly.type
_entity_poly.pdbx_seq_one_letter_code
_entity_poly.pdbx_strand_id
1 'polypeptide(L)'
;MLEYVAELEVKLGVPENFIWSLTNEDDWSFVIKLNALFEAIATQAIVVKLGCAELEDSLSYIDFGNSKFGKVTLLKKLGCITSSEAKFLQMLFELRNKLAHNISFVTFTFQSHLNSMDSNQFKSFVTAVKCDKEKIYWNCKEQPREQYVISHTKILILLTATDLLVSLHQSAQS
;
A
#
# COMPACT_ATOMS: atom_id res chain seq x y z
N MET A 1 -9.93 -1.27 -14.56
CA MET A 1 -9.04 -1.60 -13.42
C MET A 1 -7.87 -2.45 -13.90
N LEU A 2 -8.10 -3.64 -14.46
CA LEU A 2 -7.02 -4.51 -14.96
C LEU A 2 -6.14 -3.85 -16.03
N GLU A 3 -6.74 -3.13 -16.98
CA GLU A 3 -6.00 -2.39 -18.02
C GLU A 3 -5.07 -1.33 -17.42
N TYR A 4 -5.54 -0.54 -16.45
CA TYR A 4 -4.72 0.46 -15.75
C TYR A 4 -3.56 -0.15 -14.96
N VAL A 5 -3.75 -1.35 -14.42
CA VAL A 5 -2.67 -2.08 -13.72
C VAL A 5 -1.60 -2.51 -14.72
N ALA A 6 -1.99 -3.02 -15.89
CA ALA A 6 -1.04 -3.40 -16.94
C ALA A 6 -0.27 -2.18 -17.49
N GLU A 7 -0.95 -1.06 -17.74
CA GLU A 7 -0.30 0.20 -18.15
C GLU A 7 0.70 0.69 -17.10
N LEU A 8 0.34 0.58 -15.83
CA LEU A 8 1.22 0.93 -14.72
C LEU A 8 2.46 0.01 -14.65
N GLU A 9 2.29 -1.29 -14.84
CA GLU A 9 3.40 -2.25 -14.85
C GLU A 9 4.41 -1.93 -15.97
N VAL A 10 3.91 -1.64 -17.18
CA VAL A 10 4.72 -1.20 -18.32
C VAL A 10 5.46 0.09 -17.99
N LYS A 11 4.77 1.09 -17.43
CA LYS A 11 5.36 2.39 -17.07
C LYS A 11 6.46 2.26 -16.01
N LEU A 12 6.34 1.30 -15.11
CA LEU A 12 7.31 1.05 -14.04
C LEU A 12 8.44 0.10 -14.48
N GLY A 13 8.37 -0.47 -15.67
CA GLY A 13 9.35 -1.43 -16.17
C GLY A 13 9.39 -2.73 -15.37
N VAL A 14 8.29 -3.08 -14.70
CA VAL A 14 8.16 -4.36 -13.99
C VAL A 14 7.56 -5.42 -14.92
N PRO A 15 7.78 -6.73 -14.64
CA PRO A 15 7.19 -7.79 -15.45
C PRO A 15 5.66 -7.74 -15.49
N GLU A 16 5.09 -8.26 -16.57
CA GLU A 16 3.63 -8.42 -16.69
C GLU A 16 3.08 -9.27 -15.53
N ASN A 17 1.94 -8.85 -14.97
CA ASN A 17 1.28 -9.46 -13.82
C ASN A 17 2.09 -9.40 -12.52
N PHE A 18 3.16 -8.59 -12.46
CA PHE A 18 3.95 -8.42 -11.24
C PHE A 18 3.09 -8.07 -10.02
N ILE A 19 2.17 -7.10 -10.13
CA ILE A 19 1.34 -6.63 -9.01
C ILE A 19 0.43 -7.75 -8.49
N TRP A 20 -0.18 -8.51 -9.40
CA TRP A 20 -1.01 -9.67 -9.03
C TRP A 20 -0.18 -10.80 -8.43
N SER A 21 1.01 -11.05 -9.00
CA SER A 21 1.93 -12.10 -8.55
C SER A 21 2.44 -11.89 -7.12
N LEU A 22 2.38 -10.65 -6.60
CA LEU A 22 2.73 -10.36 -5.19
C LEU A 22 1.96 -11.23 -4.21
N THR A 23 0.71 -11.63 -4.53
CA THR A 23 -0.06 -12.52 -3.64
C THR A 23 0.54 -13.91 -3.44
N ASN A 24 1.37 -14.37 -4.39
CA ASN A 24 2.05 -15.66 -4.33
C ASN A 24 3.35 -15.63 -3.52
N GLU A 25 3.84 -14.43 -3.19
CA GLU A 25 5.04 -14.25 -2.37
C GLU A 25 4.75 -14.56 -0.90
N ASP A 26 5.80 -14.84 -0.12
CA ASP A 26 5.66 -14.85 1.35
C ASP A 26 5.30 -13.46 1.88
N ASP A 27 4.74 -13.38 3.09
CA ASP A 27 4.21 -12.13 3.64
C ASP A 27 5.29 -11.06 3.83
N TRP A 28 6.54 -11.44 4.11
CA TRP A 28 7.65 -10.51 4.23
C TRP A 28 7.99 -9.91 2.85
N SER A 29 8.23 -10.76 1.86
CA SER A 29 8.52 -10.35 0.47
C SER A 29 7.38 -9.51 -0.11
N PHE A 30 6.13 -9.87 0.16
CA PHE A 30 4.95 -9.10 -0.24
C PHE A 30 5.01 -7.65 0.26
N VAL A 31 5.23 -7.45 1.56
CA VAL A 31 5.27 -6.10 2.16
C VAL A 31 6.42 -5.27 1.58
N ILE A 32 7.61 -5.86 1.45
CA ILE A 32 8.79 -5.15 0.94
C ILE A 32 8.58 -4.72 -0.52
N LYS A 33 8.17 -5.66 -1.39
CA LYS A 33 7.95 -5.38 -2.82
C LYS A 33 6.81 -4.40 -3.05
N LEU A 34 5.72 -4.50 -2.28
CA LEU A 34 4.60 -3.56 -2.37
C LEU A 34 4.98 -2.13 -1.97
N ASN A 35 5.81 -1.98 -0.93
CA ASN A 35 6.29 -0.65 -0.54
C ASN A 35 7.24 -0.06 -1.59
N ALA A 36 8.13 -0.87 -2.17
CA ALA A 36 9.00 -0.42 -3.26
C ALA A 36 8.19 0.09 -4.46
N LEU A 37 7.08 -0.58 -4.78
CA LEU A 37 6.15 -0.15 -5.83
C LEU A 37 5.56 1.24 -5.54
N PHE A 38 5.08 1.46 -4.30
CA PHE A 38 4.56 2.76 -3.90
C PHE A 38 5.62 3.86 -3.87
N GLU A 39 6.85 3.54 -3.45
CA GLU A 39 7.95 4.50 -3.47
C GLU A 39 8.26 5.00 -4.87
N ALA A 40 8.27 4.11 -5.87
CA ALA A 40 8.49 4.47 -7.26
C ALA A 40 7.36 5.36 -7.81
N ILE A 41 6.10 4.95 -7.62
CA ILE A 41 4.94 5.69 -8.14
C ILE A 41 4.76 7.03 -7.44
N ALA A 42 5.02 7.12 -6.14
CA ALA A 42 4.89 8.37 -5.40
C ALA A 42 5.85 9.44 -5.94
N THR A 43 7.10 9.07 -6.24
CA THR A 43 8.05 10.01 -6.87
C THR A 43 7.51 10.49 -8.22
N GLN A 44 7.06 9.59 -9.09
CA GLN A 44 6.50 9.97 -10.40
C GLN A 44 5.28 10.88 -10.27
N ALA A 45 4.35 10.56 -9.37
CA ALA A 45 3.14 11.35 -9.16
C ALA A 45 3.47 12.76 -8.64
N ILE A 46 4.46 12.90 -7.75
CA ILE A 46 4.91 14.21 -7.26
C ILE A 46 5.55 15.02 -8.41
N VAL A 47 6.45 14.40 -9.18
CA VAL A 47 7.13 15.05 -10.31
C VAL A 47 6.13 15.59 -11.33
N VAL A 48 5.16 14.77 -11.73
CA VAL A 48 4.12 15.18 -12.68
C VAL A 48 3.28 16.31 -12.10
N LYS A 49 2.83 16.17 -10.84
CA LYS A 49 1.95 17.16 -10.22
C LYS A 49 2.61 18.54 -10.04
N LEU A 50 3.93 18.57 -9.85
CA LEU A 50 4.71 19.79 -9.74
C LEU A 50 5.23 20.31 -11.09
N GLY A 51 5.20 19.50 -12.14
CA GLY A 51 5.74 19.86 -13.46
C GLY A 51 7.26 20.03 -13.48
N CYS A 52 7.99 19.31 -12.63
CA CYS A 52 9.44 19.50 -12.40
C CYS A 52 10.23 18.19 -12.64
N ALA A 53 10.29 17.74 -13.90
CA ALA A 53 11.00 16.52 -14.29
C ALA A 53 12.47 16.52 -13.86
N GLU A 54 13.10 17.70 -13.85
CA GLU A 54 14.48 17.90 -13.41
C GLU A 54 14.72 17.59 -11.93
N LEU A 55 13.67 17.51 -11.10
CA LEU A 55 13.77 17.20 -9.68
C LEU A 55 13.54 15.72 -9.36
N GLU A 56 13.26 14.86 -10.34
CA GLU A 56 12.92 13.46 -10.11
C GLU A 56 13.96 12.73 -9.25
N ASP A 57 15.25 12.86 -9.59
CA ASP A 57 16.34 12.25 -8.83
C ASP A 57 16.38 12.77 -7.38
N SER A 58 16.26 14.08 -7.18
CA SER A 58 16.25 14.68 -5.83
C SER A 58 15.04 14.24 -5.00
N LEU A 59 13.87 14.14 -5.64
CA LEU A 59 12.64 13.66 -5.00
C LEU A 59 12.71 12.16 -4.67
N SER A 60 13.50 11.37 -5.41
CA SER A 60 13.68 9.94 -5.16
C SER A 60 14.26 9.65 -3.77
N TYR A 61 15.16 10.51 -3.27
CA TYR A 61 15.82 10.39 -1.96
C TYR A 61 14.96 10.85 -0.78
N ILE A 62 13.80 11.47 -1.01
CA ILE A 62 12.92 11.88 0.08
C ILE A 62 12.36 10.63 0.76
N ASP A 63 12.39 10.62 2.09
CA ASP A 63 11.80 9.57 2.91
C ASP A 63 10.31 9.35 2.54
N PHE A 64 9.89 8.10 2.40
CA PHE A 64 8.53 7.81 1.96
C PHE A 64 7.46 8.24 2.96
N GLY A 65 7.61 7.85 4.23
CA GLY A 65 6.57 8.00 5.27
C GLY A 65 6.92 8.96 6.40
N ASN A 66 7.90 9.85 6.21
CA ASN A 66 8.16 10.92 7.16
C ASN A 66 6.92 11.84 7.30
N SER A 67 6.45 12.02 8.53
CA SER A 67 5.21 12.75 8.84
C SER A 67 5.27 14.26 8.59
N LYS A 68 6.48 14.84 8.42
CA LYS A 68 6.68 16.27 8.19
C LYS A 68 6.93 16.60 6.72
N PHE A 69 7.80 15.81 6.07
CA PHE A 69 8.30 16.10 4.72
C PHE A 69 8.35 14.88 3.79
N GLY A 70 7.81 13.74 4.19
CA GLY A 70 7.87 12.53 3.39
C GLY A 70 6.97 12.56 2.15
N LYS A 71 7.20 11.63 1.22
CA LYS A 71 6.45 11.52 -0.04
C LYS A 71 4.93 11.39 0.20
N VAL A 72 4.49 10.62 1.20
CA VAL A 72 3.07 10.53 1.57
C VAL A 72 2.49 11.88 1.99
N THR A 73 3.26 12.67 2.76
CA THR A 73 2.86 14.02 3.18
C THR A 73 2.77 14.97 1.99
N LEU A 74 3.71 14.89 1.05
CA LEU A 74 3.71 15.69 -0.17
C LEU A 74 2.53 15.34 -1.07
N LEU A 75 2.30 14.06 -1.36
CA LEU A 75 1.16 13.58 -2.16
C LEU A 75 -0.16 14.09 -1.59
N LYS A 76 -0.34 14.03 -0.26
CA LYS A 76 -1.54 14.53 0.40
C LYS A 76 -1.69 16.05 0.24
N LYS A 77 -0.62 16.82 0.45
CA LYS A 77 -0.64 18.29 0.32
C LYS A 77 -0.90 18.75 -1.12
N LEU A 78 -0.40 17.98 -2.09
CA LEU A 78 -0.62 18.22 -3.52
C LEU A 78 -2.00 17.77 -4.01
N GLY A 79 -2.80 17.15 -3.14
CA GLY A 79 -4.14 16.65 -3.47
C GLY A 79 -4.13 15.38 -4.32
N CYS A 80 -3.01 14.66 -4.41
CA CYS A 80 -2.91 13.39 -5.14
C CYS A 80 -3.58 12.24 -4.39
N ILE A 81 -3.67 12.32 -3.05
CA ILE A 81 -4.28 11.31 -2.20
C ILE A 81 -5.13 11.94 -1.09
N THR A 82 -6.14 11.20 -0.66
CA THR A 82 -6.99 11.56 0.47
C THR A 82 -6.31 11.30 1.82
N SER A 83 -6.91 11.82 2.89
CA SER A 83 -6.44 11.52 4.26
C SER A 83 -6.56 10.04 4.63
N SER A 84 -7.51 9.30 4.03
CA SER A 84 -7.66 7.85 4.28
C SER A 84 -6.54 7.06 3.60
N GLU A 85 -6.23 7.39 2.35
CA GLU A 85 -5.14 6.75 1.60
C GLU A 85 -3.77 7.06 2.20
N ALA A 86 -3.57 8.28 2.70
CA ALA A 86 -2.36 8.61 3.45
C ALA A 86 -2.18 7.73 4.70
N LYS A 87 -3.27 7.39 5.42
CA LYS A 87 -3.19 6.46 6.56
C LYS A 87 -2.82 5.03 6.13
N PHE A 88 -3.36 4.57 5.00
CA PHE A 88 -2.99 3.28 4.43
C PHE A 88 -1.51 3.21 4.05
N LEU A 89 -1.00 4.22 3.34
CA LEU A 89 0.42 4.29 2.97
C LEU A 89 1.33 4.38 4.20
N GLN A 90 0.92 5.14 5.22
CA GLN A 90 1.66 5.25 6.47
C GLN A 90 1.74 3.90 7.19
N MET A 91 0.62 3.16 7.26
CA MET A 91 0.57 1.82 7.84
C MET A 91 1.51 0.84 7.10
N LEU A 92 1.50 0.86 5.77
CA LEU A 92 2.40 0.02 4.96
C LEU A 92 3.87 0.36 5.18
N PHE A 93 4.19 1.65 5.24
CA PHE A 93 5.56 2.12 5.48
C PHE A 93 6.09 1.72 6.85
N GLU A 94 5.27 1.91 7.89
CA GLU A 94 5.63 1.51 9.26
C GLU A 94 5.85 0.01 9.37
N LEU A 95 4.98 -0.78 8.73
CA LEU A 95 5.16 -2.23 8.65
C LEU A 95 6.45 -2.59 7.91
N ARG A 96 6.71 -2.03 6.73
CA ARG A 96 7.94 -2.27 5.98
C ARG A 96 9.18 -1.91 6.76
N ASN A 97 9.20 -0.76 7.45
CA ASN A 97 10.36 -0.37 8.25
C ASN A 97 10.62 -1.37 9.36
N LYS A 98 9.58 -1.79 10.09
CA LYS A 98 9.72 -2.84 11.10
C LYS A 98 10.31 -4.13 10.53
N LEU A 99 9.86 -4.56 9.35
CA LEU A 99 10.30 -5.82 8.73
C LEU A 99 11.68 -5.74 8.06
N ALA A 100 12.04 -4.59 7.49
CA ALA A 100 13.29 -4.40 6.76
C ALA A 100 14.49 -4.16 7.69
N HIS A 101 14.28 -3.55 8.86
CA HIS A 101 15.36 -3.27 9.81
C HIS A 101 15.86 -4.48 10.59
N ASN A 102 15.15 -5.61 10.56
CA ASN A 102 15.58 -6.83 11.23
C ASN A 102 15.27 -8.07 10.38
N ILE A 103 16.33 -8.67 9.85
CA ILE A 103 16.26 -9.87 8.99
C ILE A 103 15.60 -11.07 9.67
N SER A 104 15.54 -11.11 11.01
CA SER A 104 14.83 -12.17 11.73
C SER A 104 13.33 -12.20 11.43
N PHE A 105 12.78 -11.14 10.84
CA PHE A 105 11.38 -11.09 10.40
C PHE A 105 11.13 -11.76 9.03
N VAL A 106 12.09 -12.46 8.44
CA VAL A 106 11.86 -13.24 7.21
C VAL A 106 10.74 -14.29 7.37
N THR A 107 10.47 -14.75 8.59
CA THR A 107 9.34 -15.65 8.90
C THR A 107 8.06 -14.92 9.30
N PHE A 108 7.95 -13.63 9.00
CA PHE A 108 6.77 -12.82 9.30
C PHE A 108 5.53 -13.41 8.63
N THR A 109 4.40 -13.34 9.35
CA THR A 109 3.08 -13.61 8.77
C THR A 109 2.08 -12.55 9.21
N PHE A 110 1.18 -12.13 8.32
CA PHE A 110 0.08 -11.23 8.66
C PHE A 110 -0.79 -11.80 9.78
N GLN A 111 -1.05 -13.11 9.74
CA GLN A 111 -1.82 -13.82 10.75
C GLN A 111 -1.26 -13.61 12.17
N SER A 112 0.05 -13.84 12.35
CA SER A 112 0.71 -13.61 13.65
C SER A 112 0.72 -12.15 14.05
N HIS A 113 0.90 -11.24 13.08
CA HIS A 113 0.97 -9.82 13.32
C HIS A 113 -0.37 -9.24 13.79
N LEU A 114 -1.46 -9.56 13.08
CA LEU A 114 -2.80 -9.11 13.42
C LEU A 114 -3.28 -9.70 14.74
N ASN A 115 -2.97 -10.96 15.02
CA ASN A 115 -3.31 -11.58 16.31
C ASN A 115 -2.59 -10.94 17.51
N SER A 116 -1.44 -10.29 17.27
CA SER A 116 -0.69 -9.59 18.32
C SER A 116 -1.15 -8.15 18.57
N MET A 117 -2.04 -7.61 17.72
CA MET A 117 -2.54 -6.24 17.85
C MET A 117 -3.55 -6.10 18.99
N ASP A 118 -3.53 -4.96 19.67
CA ASP A 118 -4.64 -4.57 20.52
C ASP A 118 -5.88 -4.15 19.70
N SER A 119 -7.02 -3.96 20.37
CA SER A 119 -8.28 -3.62 19.70
C SER A 119 -8.25 -2.29 18.93
N ASN A 120 -7.47 -1.31 19.39
CA ASN A 120 -7.34 0.00 18.73
C ASN A 120 -6.43 -0.09 17.50
N GLN A 121 -5.34 -0.85 17.61
CA GLN A 121 -4.43 -1.14 16.50
C GLN A 121 -5.16 -1.93 15.40
N PHE A 122 -5.91 -2.97 15.78
CA PHE A 122 -6.67 -3.78 14.84
C PHE A 122 -7.75 -2.95 14.14
N LYS A 123 -8.49 -2.12 14.88
CA LYS A 123 -9.49 -1.21 14.29
C LYS A 123 -8.85 -0.21 13.32
N SER A 124 -7.70 0.35 13.68
CA SER A 124 -6.94 1.26 12.80
C SER A 124 -6.50 0.55 11.52
N PHE A 125 -6.02 -0.70 11.62
CA PHE A 125 -5.64 -1.52 10.47
C PHE A 125 -6.84 -1.77 9.54
N VAL A 126 -7.97 -2.20 10.12
CA VAL A 126 -9.21 -2.47 9.39
C VAL A 126 -9.70 -1.27 8.59
N THR A 127 -9.70 -0.08 9.20
CA THR A 127 -10.05 1.16 8.51
C THR A 127 -9.04 1.51 7.42
N ALA A 128 -7.74 1.27 7.65
CA ALA A 128 -6.71 1.55 6.65
C ALA A 128 -6.89 0.67 5.38
N VAL A 129 -7.28 -0.60 5.54
CA VAL A 129 -7.58 -1.50 4.41
C VAL A 129 -9.03 -1.39 3.90
N LYS A 130 -9.70 -0.26 4.19
CA LYS A 130 -11.07 0.09 3.73
C LYS A 130 -12.12 -0.99 4.01
N CYS A 131 -11.97 -1.75 5.10
CA CYS A 131 -12.85 -2.86 5.46
C CYS A 131 -13.84 -2.45 6.56
N ASP A 132 -14.70 -1.47 6.30
CA ASP A 132 -15.43 -0.78 7.38
C ASP A 132 -16.69 -1.51 7.88
N LYS A 133 -17.19 -2.54 7.17
CA LYS A 133 -18.39 -3.30 7.57
C LYS A 133 -18.10 -4.23 8.74
N GLU A 134 -18.91 -4.18 9.80
CA GLU A 134 -18.73 -5.05 10.98
C GLU A 134 -18.95 -6.54 10.68
N LYS A 135 -19.83 -6.84 9.72
CA LYS A 135 -20.11 -8.19 9.26
C LYS A 135 -19.90 -8.29 7.76
N ILE A 136 -19.33 -9.42 7.35
CA ILE A 136 -19.02 -9.72 5.95
C ILE A 136 -19.71 -11.02 5.58
N TYR A 137 -20.35 -11.03 4.41
CA TYR A 137 -20.91 -12.25 3.86
C TYR A 137 -19.82 -13.00 3.09
N TRP A 138 -19.47 -14.20 3.56
CA TRP A 138 -18.44 -15.05 2.98
C TRP A 138 -18.79 -16.52 3.26
N ASN A 139 -18.31 -17.47 2.46
CA ASN A 139 -18.62 -18.91 2.62
C ASN A 139 -20.13 -19.16 2.86
N CYS A 140 -20.96 -18.44 2.09
CA CYS A 140 -22.42 -18.48 2.14
C CYS A 140 -23.04 -18.15 3.51
N LYS A 141 -22.33 -17.44 4.39
CA LYS A 141 -22.81 -17.03 5.72
C LYS A 141 -22.33 -15.63 6.08
N GLU A 142 -23.11 -14.93 6.89
CA GLU A 142 -22.67 -13.69 7.52
C GLU A 142 -21.73 -14.03 8.68
N GLN A 143 -20.53 -13.45 8.69
CA GLN A 143 -19.49 -13.71 9.69
C GLN A 143 -18.91 -12.40 10.22
N PRO A 144 -18.31 -12.41 11.43
CA PRO A 144 -17.57 -11.26 11.94
C PRO A 144 -16.44 -10.89 10.97
N ARG A 145 -16.30 -9.60 10.69
CA ARG A 145 -15.23 -9.10 9.81
C ARG A 145 -13.84 -9.52 10.27
N GLU A 146 -13.62 -9.61 11.58
CA GLU A 146 -12.31 -9.89 12.17
C GLU A 146 -11.70 -11.17 11.57
N GLN A 147 -12.50 -12.24 11.46
CA GLN A 147 -12.05 -13.52 10.91
C GLN A 147 -11.72 -13.41 9.42
N TYR A 148 -12.50 -12.65 8.66
CA TYR A 148 -12.23 -12.37 7.25
C TYR A 148 -10.91 -11.61 7.09
N VAL A 149 -10.72 -10.52 7.84
CA VAL A 149 -9.54 -9.65 7.73
C VAL A 149 -8.27 -10.42 8.06
N ILE A 150 -8.33 -11.25 9.10
CA ILE A 150 -7.21 -12.07 9.56
C ILE A 150 -6.81 -13.12 8.51
N SER A 151 -7.78 -13.77 7.89
CA SER A 151 -7.52 -14.85 6.93
C SER A 151 -7.23 -14.37 5.51
N HIS A 152 -7.64 -13.15 5.14
CA HIS A 152 -7.53 -12.60 3.78
C HIS A 152 -6.74 -11.29 3.74
N THR A 153 -5.85 -11.09 4.72
CA THR A 153 -5.13 -9.82 4.89
C THR A 153 -4.38 -9.37 3.64
N LYS A 154 -3.64 -10.29 3.00
CA LYS A 154 -2.85 -10.00 1.80
C LYS A 154 -3.73 -9.51 0.64
N ILE A 155 -4.88 -10.15 0.44
CA ILE A 155 -5.84 -9.78 -0.59
C ILE A 155 -6.43 -8.39 -0.28
N LEU A 156 -6.83 -8.11 0.96
CA LEU A 156 -7.36 -6.81 1.35
C LEU A 156 -6.34 -5.68 1.14
N ILE A 157 -5.08 -5.91 1.51
CA ILE A 157 -3.99 -4.96 1.27
C ILE A 157 -3.79 -4.77 -0.23
N LEU A 158 -3.74 -5.85 -1.02
CA LEU A 158 -3.52 -5.75 -2.46
C LEU A 158 -4.67 -5.01 -3.16
N LEU A 159 -5.93 -5.27 -2.80
CA LEU A 159 -7.08 -4.57 -3.37
C LEU A 159 -7.02 -3.08 -3.06
N THR A 160 -6.81 -2.73 -1.78
CA THR A 160 -6.67 -1.34 -1.35
C THR A 160 -5.49 -0.65 -2.05
N ALA A 161 -4.37 -1.37 -2.20
CA ALA A 161 -3.20 -0.86 -2.89
C ALA A 161 -3.49 -0.62 -4.37
N THR A 162 -4.10 -1.59 -5.05
CA THR A 162 -4.41 -1.51 -6.49
C THR A 162 -5.31 -0.31 -6.80
N ASP A 163 -6.36 -0.09 -5.99
CA ASP A 163 -7.22 1.09 -6.12
C ASP A 163 -6.42 2.40 -6.04
N LEU A 164 -5.50 2.48 -5.08
CA LEU A 164 -4.67 3.67 -4.87
C LEU A 164 -3.62 3.85 -5.97
N LEU A 165 -2.99 2.77 -6.42
CA LEU A 165 -2.01 2.76 -7.50
C LEU A 165 -2.64 3.27 -8.80
N VAL A 166 -3.84 2.78 -9.14
CA VAL A 166 -4.61 3.25 -10.29
C VAL A 166 -4.99 4.72 -10.14
N SER A 167 -5.45 5.14 -8.96
CA SER A 167 -5.83 6.54 -8.71
C SER A 167 -4.63 7.49 -8.87
N LEU A 168 -3.45 7.10 -8.33
CA LEU A 168 -2.21 7.86 -8.49
C LEU A 168 -1.77 7.91 -9.95
N HIS A 169 -1.85 6.79 -10.67
CA HIS A 169 -1.48 6.72 -12.08
C HIS A 169 -2.34 7.66 -12.93
N GLN A 170 -3.66 7.66 -12.73
CA GLN A 170 -4.59 8.54 -13.43
C GLN A 170 -4.34 10.01 -13.10
N SER A 171 -4.08 10.35 -11.83
CA SER A 171 -3.74 11.71 -11.41
C SER A 171 -2.43 12.24 -12.01
N ALA A 172 -1.55 11.33 -12.45
CA ALA A 172 -0.28 11.64 -13.09
C ALA A 172 -0.37 11.64 -14.64
N GLN A 173 -1.57 11.57 -15.21
CA GLN A 173 -1.82 11.74 -16.65
C GLN A 173 -2.61 13.02 -16.97
N SER A 174 -3.24 13.64 -15.96
CA SER A 174 -4.06 14.85 -16.05
C SER A 174 -3.28 16.12 -15.75
#